data_AF-A0A7Y0SIR6-F1
#
_entry.id   AF-A0A7Y0SIR6-F1
#
_cell.length_a   1.000
_cell.length_b   1.000
_cell.length_c   1.000
_cell.angle_alpha   90.00
_cell.angle_beta   90.00
_cell.angle_gamma   90.00
#
_symmetry.space_group_name_H-M   'P 1'
#
loop_
_entity.id
_entity.type
_entity.pdbx_description
1 polymer ?
#
loop_
_entity_poly.entity_id
_entity_poly.type
_entity_poly.pdbx_seq_one_letter_code
_entity_poly.pdbx_strand_id
1 'polypeptide(L)' 'ERMEKVLPAQFDNPFSFQFREPAALPNPIMMMDEVSAGYGDNLILEKIRLNLVPGSRIGLLGRNGAGKSTLIKLLSGELN' A
#
# COMPACT_ATOMS: atom_id res chain seq x y z
N GLU A 1 -1.00 47.74 10.81
CA GLU A 1 -0.89 46.31 11.17
C GLU A 1 0.21 45.67 10.34
N ARG A 2 1.29 45.21 10.98
CA ARG A 2 2.38 44.49 10.31
C ARG A 2 2.13 43.01 10.54
N MET A 3 1.95 42.24 9.46
CA MET A 3 1.95 40.79 9.50
C MET A 3 3.27 40.31 10.14
N GLU A 4 3.17 39.59 11.25
CA GLU A 4 4.28 38.81 11.76
C GLU A 4 4.67 37.78 10.70
N LYS A 5 5.95 37.80 10.36
CA LYS A 5 6.58 36.89 9.42
C LYS A 5 6.60 35.52 10.09
N VAL A 6 5.55 34.72 9.89
CA VAL A 6 5.51 33.34 10.36
C VAL A 6 6.73 32.63 9.76
N LEU A 7 7.68 32.25 10.62
CA LEU A 7 8.80 31.41 10.22
C LEU A 7 8.21 30.17 9.54
N PRO A 8 8.78 29.68 8.42
CA PRO A 8 8.36 28.38 7.91
C PRO A 8 8.48 27.43 9.10
N ALA A 9 7.42 26.67 9.37
CA ALA A 9 7.44 25.59 10.33
C ALA A 9 8.53 24.62 9.85
N GLN A 10 9.78 24.91 10.18
CA GLN A 10 10.90 24.03 10.00
C GLN A 10 10.62 22.92 10.98
N PHE A 11 10.09 21.86 10.39
CA PHE A 11 9.74 20.57 10.93
C PHE A 11 10.73 20.10 12.00
N ASP A 12 10.54 20.57 13.23
CA ASP A 12 10.79 19.77 14.43
C ASP A 12 9.68 18.73 14.48
N ASN A 13 9.66 17.80 13.52
CA ASN A 13 8.87 16.60 13.68
C ASN A 13 9.71 15.62 14.49
N PRO A 14 9.47 15.45 15.80
CA PRO A 14 10.25 14.51 16.62
C PRO A 14 10.02 13.05 16.20
N PHE A 15 9.09 12.80 15.27
CA PHE A 15 8.81 11.49 14.74
C PHE A 15 9.72 11.18 13.54
N SER A 16 10.72 10.34 13.79
CA SER A 16 11.44 9.64 12.72
C SER A 16 10.76 8.31 12.43
N PHE A 17 10.47 8.07 11.16
CA PHE A 17 9.97 6.79 10.67
C PHE A 17 10.91 6.29 9.60
N GLN A 18 11.40 5.07 9.79
CA GLN A 18 12.22 4.37 8.81
C GLN A 18 11.71 2.94 8.73
N PHE A 19 11.62 2.43 7.50
CA PHE A 19 11.43 1.00 7.30
C PHE A 19 12.77 0.29 7.57
N ARG A 20 12.70 -0.97 8.03
CA ARG A 20 13.90 -1.81 8.10
C ARG A 20 14.42 -2.05 6.69
N GLU A 21 15.73 -2.05 6.52
CA GLU A 21 16.33 -2.52 5.27
C GLU A 21 16.02 -4.00 5.08
N PRO A 22 15.44 -4.39 3.93
CA PRO A 22 15.18 -5.79 3.62
C PRO A 22 16.48 -6.51 3.27
N ALA A 23 16.56 -7.81 3.60
CA ALA A 23 17.73 -8.63 3.24
C ALA A 23 17.92 -8.77 1.71
N ALA A 24 16.84 -8.68 0.93
CA ALA A 24 16.86 -8.68 -0.52
C ALA A 24 15.66 -7.91 -1.09
N LEU A 25 15.84 -7.35 -2.29
CA LEU A 25 14.79 -6.70 -3.09
C LEU A 25 14.82 -7.29 -4.51
N PRO A 26 14.32 -8.54 -4.69
CA PRO A 26 14.26 -9.13 -6.01
C PRO A 26 13.34 -8.33 -6.94
N ASN A 27 13.57 -8.46 -8.24
CA ASN A 27 12.72 -7.89 -9.27
C ASN A 27 12.10 -9.03 -10.10
N PRO A 28 10.79 -9.30 -9.99
CA PRO A 28 9.81 -8.60 -9.15
C PRO A 28 9.85 -9.03 -7.68
N ILE A 29 9.30 -8.19 -6.78
CA ILE A 29 9.05 -8.53 -5.38
C ILE A 29 7.89 -9.52 -5.29
N MET A 30 6.84 -9.28 -6.07
CA MET A 30 5.66 -10.12 -6.12
C MET A 30 5.01 -10.03 -7.49
N MET A 31 4.59 -11.18 -8.01
CA MET A 31 3.77 -11.29 -9.20
C MET A 31 2.50 -12.07 -8.86
N MET A 32 1.37 -11.52 -9.27
CA MET A 32 0.07 -12.16 -9.20
C MET A 32 -0.45 -12.27 -10.63
N ASP A 33 -0.87 -13.48 -11.02
CA ASP A 33 -1.53 -13.72 -12.29
C ASP A 33 -2.83 -14.47 -12.04
N GLU A 34 -3.93 -13.90 -12.54
CA GLU A 34 -5.31 -14.39 -12.39
C GLU A 34 -5.72 -14.79 -10.96
N VAL A 35 -5.21 -14.10 -9.93
CA VAL A 35 -5.52 -14.42 -8.55
C VAL A 35 -6.93 -13.95 -8.18
N SER A 36 -7.73 -14.86 -7.63
CA SER A 36 -9.04 -14.55 -7.03
C SER A 36 -8.98 -14.79 -5.53
N ALA A 37 -9.63 -13.92 -4.76
CA ALA A 37 -9.60 -14.00 -3.30
C ALA A 37 -10.88 -13.40 -2.68
N GLY A 38 -11.25 -13.92 -1.52
CA GLY A 38 -12.52 -13.61 -0.87
C GLY A 38 -12.54 -14.08 0.56
N TYR A 39 -13.73 -14.07 1.17
CA TYR A 39 -13.94 -14.57 2.53
C TYR A 39 -14.91 -15.75 2.48
N GLY A 40 -14.48 -16.91 2.95
CA GLY A 40 -15.24 -18.16 2.76
C GLY A 40 -15.56 -18.39 1.28
N ASP A 41 -16.83 -18.60 0.97
CA ASP A 41 -17.31 -18.83 -0.40
C ASP A 41 -17.54 -17.54 -1.21
N ASN A 42 -17.36 -16.37 -0.59
CA ASN A 42 -17.66 -15.09 -1.23
C ASN A 42 -16.39 -14.45 -1.84
N LEU A 43 -16.23 -14.58 -3.16
CA LEU A 43 -15.16 -13.92 -3.90
C LEU A 43 -15.38 -12.40 -3.96
N ILE A 44 -14.34 -11.65 -3.58
CA ILE A 44 -14.36 -10.18 -3.60
C ILE A 44 -13.41 -9.64 -4.69
N LEU A 45 -12.32 -10.36 -4.92
CA LEU A 45 -11.33 -10.10 -5.95
C LEU A 45 -11.37 -11.23 -6.95
N GLU A 46 -11.41 -10.90 -8.23
CA GLU A 46 -11.47 -11.88 -9.30
C GLU A 46 -10.40 -11.57 -10.35
N LYS A 47 -9.59 -12.59 -10.66
CA LYS A 47 -8.59 -12.55 -11.75
C LYS A 47 -7.67 -11.33 -11.69
N ILE A 48 -7.22 -10.98 -10.50
CA ILE A 48 -6.31 -9.86 -10.29
C ILE A 48 -4.94 -10.19 -10.87
N ARG A 49 -4.40 -9.23 -11.62
CA ARG A 49 -3.00 -9.23 -12.08
C ARG A 49 -2.27 -8.04 -11.49
N LEU A 50 -1.15 -8.31 -10.84
CA LEU A 50 -0.33 -7.29 -10.17
C LEU A 50 1.14 -7.65 -10.26
N ASN A 51 1.98 -6.68 -10.58
CA ASN A 51 3.43 -6.82 -10.57
C ASN A 51 4.03 -5.74 -9.66
N LEU A 52 4.57 -6.16 -8.52
CA LEU A 52 5.24 -5.28 -7.55
C LEU A 52 6.74 -5.36 -7.76
N VAL A 53 7.37 -4.23 -8.08
CA VAL A 53 8.82 -4.12 -8.25
C VAL A 53 9.42 -3.14 -7.22
N PRO A 54 10.71 -3.26 -6.87
CA PRO A 54 11.33 -2.34 -5.91
C PRO A 54 11.19 -0.87 -6.32
N GLY A 55 10.92 0.00 -5.33
CA GLY A 55 10.74 1.45 -5.55
C GLY A 55 9.36 1.86 -6.09
N SER A 56 8.44 0.93 -6.35
CA SER A 56 7.09 1.24 -6.83
C SER A 56 6.31 2.09 -5.82
N ARG A 57 5.59 3.10 -6.32
CA ARG A 57 4.54 3.82 -5.59
C ARG A 57 3.22 3.59 -6.30
N ILE A 58 2.33 2.83 -5.68
CA ILE A 58 1.08 2.36 -6.30
C ILE A 58 -0.10 2.96 -5.56
N GLY A 59 -1.01 3.59 -6.30
CA GLY A 59 -2.30 4.04 -5.79
C GLY A 59 -3.36 2.98 -6.02
N LEU A 60 -4.05 2.56 -4.96
CA LEU A 60 -5.18 1.63 -5.05
C LEU A 60 -6.49 2.41 -5.03
N LEU A 61 -7.15 2.53 -6.19
CA LEU A 61 -8.35 3.33 -6.39
C LEU A 61 -9.58 2.46 -6.67
N GLY A 62 -10.76 2.98 -6.33
CA GLY A 62 -12.03 2.30 -6.55
C GLY A 62 -13.10 2.75 -5.57
N ARG A 63 -14.37 2.48 -5.88
CA ARG A 63 -15.52 2.81 -5.02
C ARG A 63 -15.45 2.05 -3.69
N ASN A 64 -16.27 2.47 -2.72
CA ASN A 64 -16.46 1.69 -1.49
C ASN A 64 -17.00 0.30 -1.84
N GLY A 65 -16.46 -0.74 -1.22
CA GLY A 65 -16.79 -2.14 -1.53
C GLY A 65 -16.05 -2.76 -2.71
N ALA A 66 -15.22 -2.02 -3.46
CA ALA A 66 -14.50 -2.54 -4.64
C ALA A 66 -13.32 -3.50 -4.31
N GLY A 67 -13.24 -4.06 -3.09
CA GLY A 67 -12.21 -5.03 -2.72
C GLY A 67 -10.84 -4.45 -2.33
N LYS A 68 -10.69 -3.12 -2.22
CA LYS A 68 -9.39 -2.48 -1.88
C LYS A 68 -8.75 -3.02 -0.59
N SER A 69 -9.51 -3.04 0.51
CA SER A 69 -9.02 -3.57 1.79
C SER A 69 -8.78 -5.08 1.73
N THR A 70 -9.54 -5.81 0.92
CA THR A 70 -9.31 -7.24 0.67
C THR A 70 -7.98 -7.46 -0.04
N LEU A 71 -7.63 -6.64 -1.03
CA LEU A 71 -6.35 -6.74 -1.73
C LEU A 71 -5.18 -6.45 -0.78
N ILE A 72 -5.31 -5.43 0.07
CA ILE A 72 -4.27 -5.12 1.07
C ILE A 72 -4.08 -6.31 2.03
N LYS A 73 -5.17 -6.88 2.56
CA LYS A 73 -5.11 -8.05 3.44
C LYS A 73 -4.53 -9.29 2.75
N LEU A 74 -4.86 -9.50 1.49
CA LEU A 74 -4.28 -10.58 0.69
C LEU A 74 -2.75 -10.40 0.57
N LEU A 75 -2.30 -9.18 0.25
CA LEU A 75 -0.88 -8.86 0.13
C LEU A 75 -0.12 -8.93 1.46
N SER A 76 -0.77 -8.62 2.59
CA SER A 76 -0.18 -8.72 3.93
C SER A 76 -0.25 -10.14 4.52
N GLY A 77 -0.94 -11.08 3.87
CA GLY A 77 -1.17 -12.42 4.40
C GLY A 77 -2.19 -12.47 5.56
N GLU A 78 -3.03 -11.45 5.70
CA GLU A 78 -4.03 -11.30 6.77
C GLU A 78 -5.46 -11.62 6.29
N LEU A 79 -5.60 -12.17 5.08
CA LEU A 79 -6.89 -12.59 4.55
C LEU A 79 -7.24 -13.99 5.10
N ASN A 80 -8.29 -14.07 5.92
CA ASN A 80 -8.82 -15.29 6.54
C ASN A 80 -10.07 -15.81 5.83
#